data_AF-A0A2T3Z4A0-F1
#
_entry.id   AF-A0A2T3Z4A0-F1
#
_cell.length_a   1.000
_cell.length_b   1.000
_cell.length_c   1.000
_cell.angle_alpha   90.00
_cell.angle_beta   90.00
_cell.angle_gamma   90.00
#
_symmetry.space_group_name_H-M   'P 1'
#
loop_
_entity.id
_entity.type
_entity.pdbx_description
1 polymer ?
#
loop_
_entity_poly.entity_id
_entity_poly.type
_entity_poly.pdbx_seq_one_letter_code
_entity_poly.pdbx_strand_id
1 'polypeptide(L)'
;MSDKQDTENAEVYQTESRVEQPTVPAAAPKKKGFLAHLKRFWWAYLLVLICGVVLAVCLTIFVGVPKIAQQKVNDAKLEIQGVNVINTKPNSITLQINSTITTDGSIKANIDAFDGVMYLEDLPGQTPFLNISFPATNGDKHQLVNISQDITIEDHDAFNTFNIWFAANQTLNVTVYGKTKVKPSGLSKKFGVTFKKTINMNGLNLFNGTTVSDGKIDISAKKGQPNFKATADIPNASYFTLEIGNATFTNFIDNTNIGNLTIPNLLLVPGSNKVPITADLDQVAVLEEVQTPKYCKTGIIPVKLKGAAVVNDGQTLQYFLDGLSANNETVPMDIGSIIKSSLGTTVSCPKS
;
A
#
# COMPACT_ATOMS: atom_id res chain seq x y z
N MET A 1 34.94 21.90 102.42
CA MET A 1 36.02 20.90 102.24
C MET A 1 36.18 20.53 100.75
N SER A 2 36.92 21.22 99.89
CA SER A 2 37.51 22.56 100.09
C SER A 2 37.65 23.40 98.81
N ASP A 3 37.62 24.73 98.87
CA ASP A 3 36.87 25.68 99.73
C ASP A 3 37.08 27.13 99.20
N LYS A 4 36.06 27.99 99.38
CA LYS A 4 36.13 29.38 99.84
C LYS A 4 37.38 30.25 99.50
N GLN A 5 37.18 31.34 98.74
CA GLN A 5 37.37 32.75 99.15
C GLN A 5 37.03 33.63 97.93
N ASP A 6 36.08 34.57 98.00
CA ASP A 6 36.08 35.82 98.76
C ASP A 6 37.12 36.82 98.25
N THR A 7 36.71 37.80 97.44
CA THR A 7 36.91 39.21 97.83
C THR A 7 35.88 40.13 97.16
N GLU A 8 35.12 40.81 98.00
CA GLU A 8 34.31 41.98 97.66
C GLU A 8 35.21 43.22 97.55
N ASN A 9 34.94 44.12 96.60
CA ASN A 9 35.49 45.48 96.60
C ASN A 9 34.49 46.41 95.90
N ALA A 10 34.01 47.41 96.64
CA ALA A 10 33.13 48.46 96.13
C ALA A 10 33.68 49.82 96.57
N GLU A 11 33.95 50.69 95.59
CA GLU A 11 34.08 52.16 95.65
C GLU A 11 34.62 52.61 94.26
N VAL A 12 34.40 53.80 93.70
CA VAL A 12 33.27 54.75 93.57
C VAL A 12 33.88 55.99 92.84
N TYR A 13 33.18 56.54 91.83
CA TYR A 13 33.49 57.74 91.02
C TYR A 13 34.81 57.81 90.19
N GLN A 14 34.67 57.91 88.86
CA GLN A 14 34.98 59.16 88.14
C GLN A 14 34.36 59.20 86.71
N THR A 15 34.17 60.41 86.19
CA THR A 15 33.69 60.74 84.83
C THR A 15 34.80 60.72 83.79
N GLU A 16 34.55 60.19 82.59
CA GLU A 16 35.30 60.58 81.38
C GLU A 16 34.48 60.43 80.08
N SER A 17 35.00 60.98 78.97
CA SER A 17 34.20 61.44 77.82
C SER A 17 34.55 60.81 76.46
N ARG A 18 33.50 60.43 75.72
CA ARG A 18 33.32 60.42 74.23
C ARG A 18 34.56 60.36 73.31
N VAL A 19 34.67 59.27 72.53
CA VAL A 19 34.99 59.25 71.07
C VAL A 19 34.24 58.08 70.39
N GLU A 20 33.88 58.21 69.11
CA GLU A 20 33.19 57.17 68.30
C GLU A 20 34.17 56.31 67.48
N GLN A 21 33.89 55.00 67.32
CA GLN A 21 34.01 54.27 66.04
C GLN A 21 33.22 52.92 66.07
N PRO A 22 32.84 52.34 64.91
CA PRO A 22 31.70 51.42 64.84
C PRO A 22 32.05 49.92 64.91
N THR A 23 31.10 49.13 65.40
CA THR A 23 31.04 47.67 65.16
C THR A 23 29.66 47.29 64.62
N VAL A 24 29.64 46.41 63.62
CA VAL A 24 28.40 45.89 63.00
C VAL A 24 28.23 44.42 63.37
N PRO A 25 27.21 44.04 64.16
CA PRO A 25 26.80 42.66 64.31
C PRO A 25 25.55 42.36 63.46
N ALA A 26 25.73 41.53 62.45
CA ALA A 26 24.74 40.70 61.74
C ALA A 26 23.27 41.17 61.65
N ALA A 27 22.83 41.48 60.42
CA ALA A 27 21.42 41.51 60.08
C ALA A 27 20.76 40.14 60.38
N ALA A 28 19.80 40.12 61.32
CA ALA A 28 19.06 38.92 61.66
C ALA A 28 18.34 38.35 60.42
N PRO A 29 18.42 37.03 60.14
CA PRO A 29 17.89 36.48 58.90
C PRO A 29 16.35 36.54 58.91
N LYS A 30 15.78 37.31 57.98
CA LYS A 30 14.33 37.35 57.68
C LYS A 30 13.86 36.02 57.05
N LYS A 31 13.88 34.92 57.83
CA LYS A 31 13.50 33.56 57.40
C LYS A 31 12.43 32.88 58.28
N LYS A 32 11.74 33.61 59.16
CA LYS A 32 10.63 33.05 59.99
C LYS A 32 9.22 33.13 59.37
N GLY A 33 8.98 33.98 58.36
CA GLY A 33 7.65 34.11 57.75
C GLY A 33 7.23 32.96 56.82
N PHE A 34 8.17 32.44 56.01
CA PHE A 34 7.87 31.46 54.95
C PHE A 34 7.48 30.07 55.51
N LEU A 35 8.21 29.60 56.53
CA LEU A 35 7.95 28.32 57.20
C LEU A 35 6.61 28.28 57.96
N ALA A 36 6.18 29.43 58.52
CA ALA A 36 4.88 29.55 59.16
C ALA A 36 3.73 29.51 58.13
N HIS A 37 3.91 30.13 56.96
CA HIS A 37 2.94 30.11 55.86
C HIS A 37 2.74 28.69 55.30
N LEU A 38 3.84 27.97 55.07
CA LEU A 38 3.83 26.58 54.61
C LEU A 38 3.14 25.62 55.60
N LYS A 39 3.31 25.80 56.93
CA LYS A 39 2.54 25.02 57.93
C LYS A 39 1.06 25.43 58.01
N ARG A 40 0.73 26.71 57.84
CA ARG A 40 -0.65 27.23 57.96
C ARG A 40 -1.55 26.88 56.76
N PHE A 41 -0.97 26.84 55.55
CA PHE A 41 -1.70 26.57 54.30
C PHE A 41 -1.29 25.25 53.64
N TRP A 42 -0.68 24.32 54.39
CA TRP A 42 -0.22 23.01 53.89
C TRP A 42 -1.31 22.26 53.10
N TRP A 43 -2.55 22.29 53.58
CA TRP A 43 -3.72 21.68 52.93
C TRP A 43 -4.07 22.32 51.58
N ALA A 44 -3.84 23.62 51.41
CA ALA A 44 -4.09 24.32 50.15
C ALA A 44 -3.00 23.99 49.11
N TYR A 45 -1.73 23.90 49.53
CA TYR A 45 -0.65 23.41 48.66
C TYR A 45 -0.85 21.94 48.27
N LEU A 46 -1.32 21.11 49.20
CA LEU A 46 -1.69 19.72 48.92
C LEU A 46 -2.87 19.64 47.92
N LEU A 47 -3.89 20.48 48.07
CA LEU A 47 -5.03 20.54 47.14
C LEU A 47 -4.59 21.01 45.74
N VAL A 48 -3.78 22.06 45.64
CA VAL A 48 -3.21 22.52 44.36
C VAL A 48 -2.34 21.43 43.72
N LEU A 49 -1.56 20.69 44.50
CA LEU A 49 -0.77 19.55 44.02
C LEU A 49 -1.67 18.42 43.52
N ILE A 50 -2.74 18.07 44.24
CA ILE A 50 -3.73 17.07 43.81
C ILE A 50 -4.42 17.52 42.52
N CYS A 51 -4.89 18.77 42.43
CA CYS A 51 -5.47 19.32 41.20
C CYS A 51 -4.48 19.34 40.04
N GLY A 52 -3.20 19.64 40.29
CA GLY A 52 -2.12 19.57 39.30
C GLY A 52 -1.86 18.15 38.80
N VAL A 53 -1.85 17.16 39.70
CA VAL A 53 -1.72 15.73 39.37
C VAL A 53 -2.94 15.25 38.58
N VAL A 54 -4.16 15.58 39.02
CA VAL A 54 -5.40 15.24 38.30
C VAL A 54 -5.41 15.88 36.92
N LEU A 55 -5.05 17.17 36.79
CA LEU A 55 -4.93 17.84 35.50
C LEU A 55 -3.88 17.17 34.61
N ALA A 56 -2.71 16.81 35.14
CA ALA A 56 -1.67 16.10 34.39
C ALA A 56 -2.14 14.71 33.91
N VAL A 57 -2.85 13.94 34.76
CA VAL A 57 -3.45 12.65 34.40
C VAL A 57 -4.56 12.82 33.36
N CYS A 58 -5.40 13.85 33.48
CA CYS A 58 -6.38 14.18 32.45
C CYS A 58 -5.70 14.56 31.13
N LEU A 59 -4.67 15.40 31.13
CA LEU A 59 -3.96 15.80 29.91
C LEU A 59 -3.24 14.63 29.24
N THR A 60 -2.60 13.73 30.02
CA THR A 60 -1.98 12.52 29.43
C THR A 60 -3.03 11.58 28.83
N ILE A 61 -4.15 11.33 29.51
CA ILE A 61 -5.21 10.44 29.00
C ILE A 61 -5.96 11.05 27.81
N PHE A 62 -6.32 12.34 27.84
CA PHE A 62 -7.16 12.97 26.82
C PHE A 62 -6.37 13.58 25.64
N VAL A 63 -5.10 13.91 25.80
CA VAL A 63 -4.26 14.53 24.74
C VAL A 63 -3.04 13.67 24.39
N GLY A 64 -2.40 13.04 25.38
CA GLY A 64 -1.23 12.18 25.16
C GLY A 64 -1.57 10.86 24.46
N VAL A 65 -2.47 10.07 25.04
CA VAL A 65 -2.82 8.73 24.54
C VAL A 65 -3.35 8.75 23.09
N PRO A 66 -4.25 9.65 22.66
CA PRO A 66 -4.69 9.69 21.26
C PRO A 66 -3.55 9.96 20.28
N LYS A 67 -2.62 10.86 20.62
CA LYS A 67 -1.45 11.18 19.78
C LYS A 67 -0.52 9.98 19.65
N ILE A 68 -0.23 9.30 20.76
CA ILE A 68 0.61 8.10 20.77
C ILE A 68 -0.07 6.96 19.98
N ALA A 69 -1.38 6.76 20.15
CA ALA A 69 -2.13 5.75 19.39
C ALA A 69 -2.10 6.03 17.88
N GLN A 70 -2.28 7.29 17.47
CA GLN A 70 -2.16 7.70 16.06
C GLN A 70 -0.73 7.51 15.54
N GLN A 71 0.30 7.86 16.33
CA GLN A 71 1.70 7.61 15.96
C GLN A 71 1.97 6.13 15.74
N LYS A 72 1.56 5.24 16.65
CA LYS A 72 1.76 3.78 16.46
C LYS A 72 1.04 3.23 15.22
N VAL A 73 -0.15 3.72 14.89
CA VAL A 73 -0.82 3.36 13.63
C VAL A 73 -0.05 3.89 12.42
N ASN A 74 0.50 5.11 12.48
CA ASN A 74 1.33 5.67 11.41
C ASN A 74 2.67 4.92 11.25
N ASP A 75 3.30 4.50 12.34
CA ASP A 75 4.59 3.80 12.37
C ASP A 75 4.49 2.33 11.94
N ALA A 76 3.31 1.70 12.08
CA ALA A 76 3.09 0.31 11.69
C ALA A 76 3.38 0.08 10.19
N LYS A 77 4.16 -0.95 9.87
CA LYS A 77 4.42 -1.35 8.47
C LYS A 77 3.36 -2.34 8.03
N LEU A 78 2.87 -2.15 6.81
CA LEU A 78 1.95 -3.08 6.13
C LEU A 78 2.69 -3.66 4.92
N GLU A 79 2.84 -4.97 4.89
CA GLU A 79 3.47 -5.72 3.80
C GLU A 79 2.42 -6.66 3.21
N ILE A 80 2.16 -6.56 1.91
CA ILE A 80 1.24 -7.47 1.20
C ILE A 80 2.05 -8.64 0.65
N GLN A 81 1.66 -9.88 0.99
CA GLN A 81 2.32 -11.09 0.47
C GLN A 81 1.66 -11.59 -0.83
N GLY A 82 0.36 -11.36 -0.99
CA GLY A 82 -0.37 -11.75 -2.19
C GLY A 82 -1.83 -11.32 -2.14
N VAL A 83 -2.42 -11.13 -3.31
CA VAL A 83 -3.83 -10.77 -3.48
C VAL A 83 -4.46 -11.68 -4.54
N ASN A 84 -5.64 -12.24 -4.27
CA ASN A 84 -6.39 -12.99 -5.27
C ASN A 84 -7.67 -12.22 -5.62
N VAL A 85 -7.91 -12.03 -6.91
CA VAL A 85 -9.14 -11.49 -7.50
C VAL A 85 -9.77 -12.62 -8.31
N ILE A 86 -10.77 -13.27 -7.74
CA ILE A 86 -11.41 -14.49 -8.26
C ILE A 86 -12.94 -14.34 -8.28
N ASN A 87 -13.67 -15.30 -8.88
CA ASN A 87 -15.13 -15.28 -9.00
C ASN A 87 -15.60 -13.95 -9.63
N THR A 88 -14.92 -13.57 -10.71
CA THR A 88 -14.96 -12.25 -11.32
C THR A 88 -16.22 -12.05 -12.17
N LYS A 89 -17.00 -11.02 -11.82
CA LYS A 89 -18.28 -10.67 -12.46
C LYS A 89 -18.27 -9.17 -12.80
N PRO A 90 -19.19 -8.68 -13.66
CA PRO A 90 -19.20 -7.28 -14.10
C PRO A 90 -19.26 -6.27 -12.94
N ASN A 91 -20.02 -6.59 -11.88
CA ASN A 91 -20.31 -5.68 -10.76
C ASN A 91 -19.73 -6.17 -9.42
N SER A 92 -18.99 -7.29 -9.40
CA SER A 92 -18.48 -7.85 -8.15
C SER A 92 -17.27 -8.76 -8.35
N ILE A 93 -16.39 -8.80 -7.36
CA ILE A 93 -15.23 -9.70 -7.27
C ILE A 93 -15.16 -10.34 -5.89
N THR A 94 -14.62 -11.56 -5.79
CA THR A 94 -14.13 -12.07 -4.50
C THR A 94 -12.68 -11.62 -4.34
N LEU A 95 -12.41 -10.74 -3.37
CA LEU A 95 -11.08 -10.25 -3.06
C LEU A 95 -10.52 -10.99 -1.84
N GLN A 96 -9.34 -11.57 -2.00
CA GLN A 96 -8.56 -12.15 -0.91
C GLN A 96 -7.24 -11.39 -0.78
N ILE A 97 -6.87 -10.97 0.42
CA ILE A 97 -5.60 -10.29 0.70
C ILE A 97 -4.88 -11.04 1.81
N ASN A 98 -3.66 -11.50 1.54
CA ASN A 98 -2.73 -11.98 2.56
C ASN A 98 -1.73 -10.85 2.85
N SER A 99 -1.75 -10.36 4.09
CA SER A 99 -0.90 -9.25 4.51
C SER A 99 -0.29 -9.48 5.90
N THR A 100 0.83 -8.82 6.17
CA THR A 100 1.49 -8.79 7.46
C THR A 100 1.55 -7.35 7.96
N ILE A 101 1.06 -7.12 9.18
CA ILE A 101 1.28 -5.87 9.91
C ILE A 101 2.43 -6.09 10.88
N THR A 102 3.46 -5.25 10.77
CA THR A 102 4.60 -5.22 11.71
C THR A 102 4.58 -3.92 12.51
N THR A 103 4.63 -4.04 13.83
CA THR A 103 4.71 -2.91 14.77
C THR A 103 5.98 -3.02 15.62
N ASP A 104 6.28 -2.01 16.44
CA ASP A 104 7.38 -2.11 17.41
C ASP A 104 7.03 -2.98 18.64
N GLY A 105 5.77 -3.42 18.78
CA GLY A 105 5.28 -4.21 19.90
C GLY A 105 5.31 -3.51 21.27
N SER A 106 5.64 -2.22 21.33
CA SER A 106 5.86 -1.48 22.58
C SER A 106 4.59 -1.18 23.35
N ILE A 107 3.44 -1.14 22.67
CA ILE A 107 2.13 -0.84 23.26
C ILE A 107 1.15 -1.94 22.89
N LYS A 108 0.82 -2.78 23.87
CA LYS A 108 -0.29 -3.73 23.76
C LYS A 108 -1.60 -2.93 23.67
N ALA A 109 -2.34 -3.14 22.60
CA ALA A 109 -3.63 -2.51 22.34
C ALA A 109 -4.50 -3.42 21.48
N ASN A 110 -5.81 -3.25 21.52
CA ASN A 110 -6.72 -3.86 20.54
C ASN A 110 -7.17 -2.79 19.55
N ILE A 111 -7.28 -3.15 18.28
CA ILE A 111 -7.72 -2.29 17.17
C ILE A 111 -9.07 -2.81 16.71
N ASP A 112 -10.10 -1.97 16.74
CA ASP A 112 -11.44 -2.35 16.29
C ASP A 112 -11.45 -2.64 14.78
N ALA A 113 -12.34 -3.54 14.34
CA ALA A 113 -12.67 -3.70 12.93
C ALA A 113 -13.18 -2.37 12.34
N PHE A 114 -12.92 -2.11 11.07
CA PHE A 114 -13.31 -0.87 10.40
C PHE A 114 -13.43 -1.06 8.89
N ASP A 115 -14.29 -0.25 8.27
CA ASP A 115 -14.34 -0.14 6.81
C ASP A 115 -13.35 0.92 6.33
N GLY A 116 -12.62 0.57 5.28
CA GLY A 116 -11.66 1.44 4.61
C GLY A 116 -11.94 1.52 3.11
N VAL A 117 -11.63 2.67 2.54
CA VAL A 117 -11.69 2.92 1.10
C VAL A 117 -10.30 2.80 0.49
N MET A 118 -10.20 2.32 -0.74
CA MET A 118 -8.96 2.31 -1.53
C MET A 118 -9.04 3.30 -2.67
N TYR A 119 -8.00 4.12 -2.84
CA TYR A 119 -7.85 5.06 -3.97
C TYR A 119 -6.40 5.10 -4.48
N LEU A 120 -6.22 5.56 -5.71
CA LEU A 120 -4.90 5.87 -6.28
C LEU A 120 -4.39 7.17 -5.64
N GLU A 121 -3.26 7.15 -4.93
CA GLU A 121 -2.77 8.35 -4.22
C GLU A 121 -2.41 9.49 -5.18
N ASP A 122 -1.87 9.14 -6.35
CA ASP A 122 -1.43 10.08 -7.39
C ASP A 122 -2.57 10.54 -8.32
N LEU A 123 -3.81 10.05 -8.13
CA LEU A 123 -4.98 10.46 -8.91
C LEU A 123 -5.61 11.75 -8.31
N PRO A 124 -5.77 12.84 -9.08
CA PRO A 124 -6.47 14.03 -8.62
C PRO A 124 -7.89 13.72 -8.12
N GLY A 125 -8.24 14.24 -6.94
CA GLY A 125 -9.52 13.98 -6.29
C GLY A 125 -9.54 12.72 -5.42
N GLN A 126 -8.59 11.79 -5.58
CA GLN A 126 -8.45 10.57 -4.76
C GLN A 126 -9.75 9.76 -4.65
N THR A 127 -10.50 9.65 -5.76
CA THR A 127 -11.77 8.92 -5.83
C THR A 127 -11.58 7.45 -5.43
N PRO A 128 -12.37 6.94 -4.46
CA PRO A 128 -12.36 5.52 -4.10
C PRO A 128 -12.73 4.60 -5.25
N PHE A 129 -11.99 3.51 -5.43
CA PHE A 129 -12.29 2.46 -6.42
C PHE A 129 -12.79 1.14 -5.80
N LEU A 130 -12.53 0.89 -4.51
CA LEU A 130 -13.06 -0.27 -3.76
C LEU A 130 -13.22 0.07 -2.27
N ASN A 131 -14.20 -0.58 -1.63
CA ASN A 131 -14.42 -0.58 -0.18
C ASN A 131 -13.99 -1.94 0.41
N ILE A 132 -13.24 -1.93 1.52
CA ILE A 132 -12.74 -3.14 2.21
C ILE A 132 -13.08 -3.08 3.69
N SER A 133 -13.60 -4.18 4.25
CA SER A 133 -13.84 -4.33 5.68
C SER A 133 -12.63 -5.01 6.33
N PHE A 134 -11.90 -4.28 7.15
CA PHE A 134 -10.74 -4.78 7.89
C PHE A 134 -11.18 -5.45 9.20
N PRO A 135 -10.72 -6.68 9.50
CA PRO A 135 -11.05 -7.36 10.74
C PRO A 135 -10.40 -6.65 11.94
N ALA A 136 -10.88 -6.96 13.15
CA ALA A 136 -10.26 -6.47 14.38
C ALA A 136 -8.86 -7.08 14.55
N THR A 137 -7.88 -6.26 14.92
CA THR A 137 -6.48 -6.66 15.12
C THR A 137 -5.97 -6.17 16.48
N ASN A 138 -4.66 -6.24 16.74
CA ASN A 138 -4.09 -5.82 18.04
C ASN A 138 -2.73 -5.11 17.86
N GLY A 139 -2.00 -4.80 18.93
CA GLY A 139 -0.70 -4.12 18.93
C GLY A 139 0.54 -5.03 18.92
N ASP A 140 0.40 -6.31 18.56
CA ASP A 140 1.50 -7.27 18.50
C ASP A 140 2.52 -6.94 17.42
N LYS A 141 3.76 -7.42 17.64
CA LYS A 141 4.92 -7.07 16.81
C LYS A 141 4.79 -7.55 15.36
N HIS A 142 4.20 -8.73 15.15
CA HIS A 142 3.94 -9.30 13.84
C HIS A 142 2.53 -9.91 13.84
N GLN A 143 1.75 -9.61 12.81
CA GLN A 143 0.38 -10.11 12.67
C GLN A 143 0.10 -10.46 11.22
N LEU A 144 -0.40 -11.69 11.00
CA LEU A 144 -1.02 -12.05 9.73
C LEU A 144 -2.45 -11.52 9.72
N VAL A 145 -2.78 -10.76 8.68
CA VAL A 145 -4.12 -10.24 8.41
C VAL A 145 -4.54 -10.78 7.06
N ASN A 146 -5.41 -11.78 7.11
CA ASN A 146 -5.99 -12.42 5.95
C ASN A 146 -7.43 -11.92 5.79
N ILE A 147 -7.72 -11.32 4.65
CA ILE A 147 -9.04 -10.84 4.26
C ILE A 147 -9.55 -11.76 3.15
N SER A 148 -10.83 -12.12 3.20
CA SER A 148 -11.52 -12.84 2.12
C SER A 148 -12.98 -12.39 2.13
N GLN A 149 -13.38 -11.62 1.13
CA GLN A 149 -14.71 -11.02 1.06
C GLN A 149 -15.16 -10.82 -0.40
N ASP A 150 -16.46 -10.89 -0.62
CA ASP A 150 -17.07 -10.43 -1.87
C ASP A 150 -17.23 -8.91 -1.82
N ILE A 151 -16.78 -8.23 -2.88
CA ILE A 151 -16.87 -6.77 -3.01
C ILE A 151 -17.76 -6.44 -4.20
N THR A 152 -18.73 -5.57 -3.97
CA THR A 152 -19.50 -4.91 -5.02
C THR A 152 -18.72 -3.70 -5.52
N ILE A 153 -18.62 -3.55 -6.84
CA ILE A 153 -18.00 -2.38 -7.48
C ILE A 153 -19.03 -1.24 -7.43
N GLU A 154 -18.79 -0.24 -6.58
CA GLU A 154 -19.70 0.91 -6.42
C GLU A 154 -19.43 2.02 -7.45
N ASP A 155 -18.16 2.30 -7.74
CA ASP A 155 -17.71 3.26 -8.75
C ASP A 155 -16.92 2.52 -9.84
N HIS A 156 -17.60 2.25 -10.96
CA HIS A 156 -17.01 1.56 -12.09
C HIS A 156 -15.95 2.42 -12.81
N ASP A 157 -16.10 3.74 -12.86
CA ASP A 157 -15.14 4.61 -13.56
C ASP A 157 -13.82 4.69 -12.79
N ALA A 158 -13.89 4.79 -11.46
CA ALA A 158 -12.72 4.72 -10.58
C ALA A 158 -12.07 3.33 -10.61
N PHE A 159 -12.87 2.25 -10.64
CA PHE A 159 -12.34 0.88 -10.73
C PHE A 159 -11.70 0.58 -12.09
N ASN A 160 -12.28 1.04 -13.19
CA ASN A 160 -11.69 0.90 -14.52
C ASN A 160 -10.39 1.74 -14.62
N THR A 161 -10.39 2.96 -14.06
CA THR A 161 -9.18 3.79 -13.96
C THR A 161 -8.04 3.09 -13.20
N PHE A 162 -8.35 2.44 -12.07
CA PHE A 162 -7.40 1.60 -11.34
C PHE A 162 -6.86 0.46 -12.21
N ASN A 163 -7.73 -0.28 -12.92
CA ASN A 163 -7.31 -1.39 -13.77
C ASN A 163 -6.43 -0.93 -14.95
N ILE A 164 -6.71 0.22 -15.56
CA ILE A 164 -5.87 0.84 -16.60
C ILE A 164 -4.46 1.13 -16.06
N TRP A 165 -4.37 1.76 -14.89
CA TRP A 165 -3.07 2.10 -14.28
C TRP A 165 -2.32 0.84 -13.82
N PHE A 166 -3.04 -0.14 -13.27
CA PHE A 166 -2.48 -1.41 -12.82
C PHE A 166 -1.94 -2.25 -13.99
N ALA A 167 -2.64 -2.27 -15.14
CA ALA A 167 -2.16 -2.96 -16.34
C ALA A 167 -0.92 -2.28 -16.95
N ALA A 168 -0.94 -0.95 -17.05
CA ALA A 168 0.10 -0.19 -17.75
C ALA A 168 1.40 -0.02 -16.97
N ASN A 169 1.33 0.25 -15.66
CA ASN A 169 2.49 0.75 -14.92
C ASN A 169 3.35 -0.38 -14.31
N GLN A 170 4.63 -0.08 -14.11
CA GLN A 170 5.55 -0.94 -13.34
C GLN A 170 5.19 -0.93 -11.85
N THR A 171 4.96 0.25 -11.30
CA THR A 171 4.45 0.43 -9.94
C THR A 171 3.39 1.53 -9.90
N LEU A 172 2.56 1.50 -8.87
CA LEU A 172 1.52 2.48 -8.59
C LEU A 172 1.36 2.64 -7.08
N ASN A 173 0.94 3.83 -6.63
CA ASN A 173 0.69 4.09 -5.21
C ASN A 173 -0.81 3.97 -4.94
N VAL A 174 -1.21 2.93 -4.19
CA VAL A 174 -2.58 2.76 -3.70
C VAL A 174 -2.63 3.07 -2.22
N THR A 175 -3.61 3.88 -1.82
CA THR A 175 -3.82 4.20 -0.41
C THR A 175 -5.12 3.59 0.11
N VAL A 176 -4.98 2.89 1.24
CA VAL A 176 -6.09 2.51 2.11
C VAL A 176 -6.32 3.64 3.12
N TYR A 177 -7.56 4.14 3.20
CA TYR A 177 -8.00 5.12 4.19
C TYR A 177 -9.23 4.63 4.97
N GLY A 178 -9.18 4.67 6.30
CA GLY A 178 -10.32 4.32 7.16
C GLY A 178 -10.21 4.95 8.55
N LYS A 179 -11.29 4.86 9.34
CA LYS A 179 -11.34 5.34 10.73
C LYS A 179 -11.63 4.18 11.66
N THR A 180 -10.73 3.92 12.61
CA THR A 180 -10.87 2.85 13.61
C THR A 180 -10.72 3.40 15.03
N LYS A 181 -10.82 2.53 16.03
CA LYS A 181 -10.65 2.85 17.44
C LYS A 181 -9.63 1.90 18.04
N VAL A 182 -8.64 2.46 18.74
CA VAL A 182 -7.60 1.73 19.47
C VAL A 182 -7.96 1.72 20.95
N LYS A 183 -7.84 0.56 21.60
CA LYS A 183 -7.94 0.39 23.06
C LYS A 183 -6.59 -0.07 23.62
N PRO A 184 -5.75 0.84 24.15
CA PRO A 184 -4.53 0.45 24.85
C PRO A 184 -4.85 -0.41 26.07
N SER A 185 -4.02 -1.43 26.33
CA SER A 185 -4.11 -2.26 27.52
C SER A 185 -3.97 -1.41 28.79
N GLY A 186 -4.75 -1.74 29.82
CA GLY A 186 -4.82 -0.95 31.07
C GLY A 186 -5.75 0.27 31.02
N LEU A 187 -6.29 0.64 29.84
CA LEU A 187 -7.31 1.69 29.73
C LEU A 187 -8.69 1.12 29.40
N SER A 188 -9.73 1.64 30.04
CA SER A 188 -11.13 1.29 29.75
C SER A 188 -11.62 1.95 28.46
N LYS A 189 -11.12 3.15 28.16
CA LYS A 189 -11.52 4.01 27.03
C LYS A 189 -10.87 3.57 25.71
N LYS A 190 -11.65 3.64 24.62
CA LYS A 190 -11.14 3.55 23.25
C LYS A 190 -10.87 4.95 22.69
N PHE A 191 -9.88 5.07 21.81
CA PHE A 191 -9.44 6.31 21.18
C PHE A 191 -9.57 6.20 19.66
N GLY A 192 -10.23 7.17 19.03
CA GLY A 192 -10.35 7.21 17.57
C GLY A 192 -9.00 7.50 16.93
N VAL A 193 -8.70 6.79 15.84
CA VAL A 193 -7.50 6.96 15.02
C VAL A 193 -7.88 6.85 13.54
N THR A 194 -7.08 7.50 12.69
CA THR A 194 -7.17 7.36 11.24
C THR A 194 -6.16 6.32 10.79
N PHE A 195 -6.60 5.30 10.06
CA PHE A 195 -5.73 4.43 9.29
C PHE A 195 -5.56 5.06 7.90
N LYS A 196 -4.37 5.59 7.59
CA LYS A 196 -3.99 5.96 6.20
C LYS A 196 -2.68 5.24 5.88
N LYS A 197 -2.67 4.38 4.86
CA LYS A 197 -1.49 3.64 4.40
C LYS A 197 -1.40 3.66 2.88
N THR A 198 -0.39 4.33 2.37
CA THR A 198 0.00 4.29 0.95
C THR A 198 0.98 3.14 0.75
N ILE A 199 0.65 2.27 -0.19
CA ILE A 199 1.44 1.10 -0.58
C ILE A 199 1.93 1.38 -2.01
N ASN A 200 3.25 1.39 -2.20
CA ASN A 200 3.81 1.26 -3.55
C ASN A 200 3.75 -0.23 -3.93
N MET A 201 2.99 -0.54 -4.97
CA MET A 201 2.72 -1.91 -5.41
C MET A 201 3.12 -2.09 -6.86
N ASN A 202 3.56 -3.31 -7.22
CA ASN A 202 3.86 -3.65 -8.60
C ASN A 202 2.56 -3.78 -9.42
N GLY A 203 2.54 -3.16 -10.60
CA GLY A 203 1.54 -3.42 -11.63
C GLY A 203 1.95 -4.57 -12.56
N LEU A 204 1.24 -4.70 -13.68
CA LEU A 204 1.48 -5.72 -14.69
C LEU A 204 2.54 -5.31 -15.73
N ASN A 205 2.96 -4.04 -15.77
CA ASN A 205 4.02 -3.54 -16.68
C ASN A 205 3.78 -3.89 -18.16
N LEU A 206 2.53 -3.82 -18.64
CA LEU A 206 2.11 -4.25 -19.98
C LEU A 206 2.59 -5.67 -20.36
N PHE A 207 2.68 -6.57 -19.36
CA PHE A 207 3.19 -7.94 -19.51
C PHE A 207 4.60 -8.01 -20.13
N ASN A 208 5.41 -6.97 -19.97
CA ASN A 208 6.71 -6.86 -20.61
C ASN A 208 7.59 -8.10 -20.35
N GLY A 209 8.02 -8.74 -21.43
CA GLY A 209 8.67 -10.05 -21.42
C GLY A 209 7.79 -11.18 -21.95
N THR A 210 6.55 -10.92 -22.38
CA THR A 210 5.73 -11.91 -23.10
C THR A 210 6.49 -12.51 -24.28
N THR A 211 6.48 -13.85 -24.38
CA THR A 211 7.05 -14.58 -25.50
C THR A 211 6.05 -15.60 -26.05
N VAL A 212 6.25 -16.01 -27.30
CA VAL A 212 5.42 -17.03 -27.96
C VAL A 212 6.31 -18.18 -28.45
N SER A 213 5.95 -19.41 -28.09
CA SER A 213 6.60 -20.64 -28.53
C SER A 213 5.61 -21.58 -29.24
N ASP A 214 6.14 -22.61 -29.90
CA ASP A 214 5.35 -23.73 -30.46
C ASP A 214 4.28 -23.31 -31.49
N GLY A 215 4.49 -22.16 -32.15
CA GLY A 215 3.59 -21.60 -33.15
C GLY A 215 3.40 -22.53 -34.36
N LYS A 216 2.14 -22.77 -34.70
CA LYS A 216 1.69 -23.63 -35.82
C LYS A 216 0.63 -22.93 -36.65
N ILE A 217 0.83 -22.91 -37.95
CA ILE A 217 -0.11 -22.38 -38.95
C ILE A 217 -0.93 -23.53 -39.54
N ASP A 218 -2.25 -23.36 -39.62
CA ASP A 218 -3.16 -24.22 -40.36
C ASP A 218 -3.71 -23.48 -41.59
N ILE A 219 -3.15 -23.79 -42.76
CA ILE A 219 -3.59 -23.24 -44.06
C ILE A 219 -4.89 -23.89 -44.58
N SER A 220 -5.40 -24.93 -43.92
CA SER A 220 -6.65 -25.62 -44.27
C SER A 220 -7.85 -25.16 -43.46
N ALA A 221 -7.61 -24.34 -42.42
CA ALA A 221 -8.64 -23.74 -41.59
C ALA A 221 -9.62 -22.90 -42.44
N LYS A 222 -10.92 -23.08 -42.19
CA LYS A 222 -11.96 -22.30 -42.88
C LYS A 222 -12.02 -20.89 -42.29
N LYS A 223 -12.41 -19.91 -43.10
CA LYS A 223 -12.66 -18.52 -42.65
C LYS A 223 -13.56 -18.51 -41.40
N GLY A 224 -13.15 -17.82 -40.34
CA GLY A 224 -13.86 -17.80 -39.06
C GLY A 224 -13.49 -18.96 -38.12
N GLN A 225 -12.48 -19.77 -38.44
CA GLN A 225 -11.90 -20.79 -37.57
C GLN A 225 -10.44 -20.44 -37.25
N PRO A 226 -9.94 -20.71 -36.03
CA PRO A 226 -8.55 -20.41 -35.70
C PRO A 226 -7.56 -21.14 -36.61
N ASN A 227 -6.77 -20.35 -37.33
CA ASN A 227 -5.78 -20.79 -38.31
C ASN A 227 -4.33 -20.65 -37.81
N PHE A 228 -4.16 -20.19 -36.57
CA PHE A 228 -2.91 -20.17 -35.83
C PHE A 228 -3.11 -20.67 -34.40
N LYS A 229 -2.14 -21.43 -33.88
CA LYS A 229 -2.09 -21.93 -32.50
C LYS A 229 -0.67 -21.86 -31.97
N ALA A 230 -0.49 -21.48 -30.70
CA ALA A 230 0.82 -21.40 -30.04
C ALA A 230 0.69 -21.49 -28.51
N THR A 231 1.82 -21.44 -27.82
CA THR A 231 1.89 -21.21 -26.38
C THR A 231 2.42 -19.79 -26.14
N ALA A 232 1.71 -18.98 -25.37
CA ALA A 232 2.25 -17.72 -24.85
C ALA A 232 2.80 -17.95 -23.44
N ASP A 233 3.93 -17.32 -23.11
CA ASP A 233 4.42 -17.18 -21.73
C ASP A 233 4.25 -15.73 -21.31
N ILE A 234 3.31 -15.46 -20.40
CA ILE A 234 2.89 -14.12 -20.00
C ILE A 234 3.46 -13.82 -18.59
N PRO A 235 4.38 -12.85 -18.47
CA PRO A 235 4.89 -12.41 -17.16
C PRO A 235 3.83 -11.63 -16.38
N ASN A 236 3.73 -11.94 -15.09
CA ASN A 236 3.04 -11.15 -14.10
C ASN A 236 4.05 -10.65 -13.07
N ALA A 237 4.42 -9.38 -13.17
CA ALA A 237 5.36 -8.72 -12.26
C ALA A 237 4.74 -8.35 -10.89
N SER A 238 3.43 -8.52 -10.73
CA SER A 238 2.69 -8.22 -9.51
C SER A 238 2.57 -9.43 -8.58
N TYR A 239 2.12 -9.19 -7.35
CA TYR A 239 1.73 -10.23 -6.39
C TYR A 239 0.23 -10.61 -6.50
N PHE A 240 -0.45 -10.27 -7.60
CA PHE A 240 -1.86 -10.56 -7.82
C PHE A 240 -2.07 -11.86 -8.58
N THR A 241 -3.00 -12.68 -8.11
CA THR A 241 -3.69 -13.70 -8.91
C THR A 241 -4.96 -13.08 -9.47
N LEU A 242 -5.17 -13.13 -10.79
CA LEU A 242 -6.33 -12.56 -11.48
C LEU A 242 -7.06 -13.62 -12.31
N GLU A 243 -8.32 -13.86 -12.01
CA GLU A 243 -9.23 -14.65 -12.84
C GLU A 243 -9.82 -13.77 -13.96
N ILE A 244 -9.14 -13.69 -15.10
CA ILE A 244 -9.50 -12.80 -16.22
C ILE A 244 -10.59 -13.43 -17.11
N GLY A 245 -10.60 -14.76 -17.23
CA GLY A 245 -11.53 -15.48 -18.10
C GLY A 245 -11.06 -15.50 -19.56
N ASN A 246 -11.98 -15.52 -20.52
CA ASN A 246 -11.64 -15.53 -21.94
C ASN A 246 -11.22 -14.13 -22.40
N ALA A 247 -9.93 -13.95 -22.71
CA ALA A 247 -9.38 -12.69 -23.20
C ALA A 247 -9.16 -12.75 -24.72
N THR A 248 -9.70 -11.78 -25.45
CA THR A 248 -9.55 -11.64 -26.90
C THR A 248 -8.83 -10.33 -27.21
N PHE A 249 -7.84 -10.39 -28.10
CA PHE A 249 -7.02 -9.28 -28.56
C PHE A 249 -7.11 -9.13 -30.07
N THR A 250 -7.23 -7.90 -30.56
CA THR A 250 -6.98 -7.56 -31.97
C THR A 250 -5.49 -7.32 -32.16
N ASN A 251 -4.92 -7.93 -33.21
CA ASN A 251 -3.49 -7.96 -33.46
C ASN A 251 -3.14 -7.10 -34.67
N PHE A 252 -2.00 -6.41 -34.61
CA PHE A 252 -1.55 -5.53 -35.68
C PHE A 252 -0.05 -5.70 -35.98
N ILE A 253 0.31 -5.65 -37.26
CA ILE A 253 1.70 -5.44 -37.72
C ILE A 253 1.72 -4.09 -38.41
N ASP A 254 2.64 -3.18 -38.02
CA ASP A 254 2.75 -1.83 -38.59
C ASP A 254 1.44 -1.03 -38.75
N ASN A 255 0.48 -1.32 -37.86
CA ASN A 255 -0.90 -0.81 -37.79
C ASN A 255 -1.89 -1.43 -38.81
N THR A 256 -1.45 -2.32 -39.70
CA THR A 256 -2.29 -3.28 -40.43
C THR A 256 -2.94 -4.25 -39.43
N ASN A 257 -4.27 -4.33 -39.39
CA ASN A 257 -4.98 -5.33 -38.59
C ASN A 257 -4.81 -6.71 -39.23
N ILE A 258 -4.26 -7.66 -38.48
CA ILE A 258 -3.98 -9.03 -38.96
C ILE A 258 -4.91 -10.07 -38.35
N GLY A 259 -5.96 -9.68 -37.61
CA GLY A 259 -6.95 -10.59 -37.04
C GLY A 259 -6.93 -10.70 -35.51
N ASN A 260 -7.69 -11.65 -34.97
CA ASN A 260 -7.97 -11.76 -33.53
C ASN A 260 -7.32 -13.00 -32.90
N LEU A 261 -6.77 -12.81 -31.71
CA LEU A 261 -6.17 -13.83 -30.85
C LEU A 261 -7.04 -14.00 -29.61
N THR A 262 -7.23 -15.25 -29.17
CA THR A 262 -8.01 -15.59 -27.98
C THR A 262 -7.19 -16.48 -27.04
N ILE A 263 -7.20 -16.11 -25.76
CA ILE A 263 -6.66 -16.86 -24.62
C ILE A 263 -7.86 -17.36 -23.79
N PRO A 264 -8.17 -18.67 -23.80
CA PRO A 264 -9.30 -19.19 -23.06
C PRO A 264 -8.96 -19.33 -21.57
N ASN A 265 -9.92 -19.00 -20.70
CA ASN A 265 -9.85 -19.21 -19.24
C ASN A 265 -8.54 -18.72 -18.59
N LEU A 266 -8.08 -17.51 -18.95
CA LEU A 266 -6.87 -16.91 -18.44
C LEU A 266 -6.98 -16.66 -16.93
N LEU A 267 -6.23 -17.45 -16.17
CA LEU A 267 -5.89 -17.20 -14.76
C LEU A 267 -4.43 -16.76 -14.71
N LEU A 268 -4.18 -15.49 -14.39
CA LEU A 268 -2.84 -14.93 -14.30
C LEU A 268 -2.36 -15.01 -12.85
N VAL A 269 -1.35 -15.83 -12.56
CA VAL A 269 -0.69 -15.92 -11.24
C VAL A 269 0.65 -15.16 -11.25
N PRO A 270 1.22 -14.79 -10.10
CA PRO A 270 2.53 -14.14 -10.03
C PRO A 270 3.65 -14.96 -10.70
N GLY A 271 4.51 -14.31 -11.49
CA GLY A 271 5.59 -14.97 -12.23
C GLY A 271 5.25 -15.29 -13.69
N SER A 272 5.67 -16.47 -14.19
CA SER A 272 5.52 -16.91 -15.59
C SER A 272 4.24 -17.72 -15.77
N ASN A 273 3.44 -17.38 -16.78
CA ASN A 273 2.15 -18.01 -17.08
C ASN A 273 2.16 -18.58 -18.51
N LYS A 274 2.41 -19.89 -18.65
CA LYS A 274 2.37 -20.57 -19.94
C LYS A 274 0.93 -20.97 -20.29
N VAL A 275 0.33 -20.28 -21.26
CA VAL A 275 -1.07 -20.44 -21.65
C VAL A 275 -1.22 -20.78 -23.14
N PRO A 276 -2.17 -21.64 -23.53
CA PRO A 276 -2.46 -21.90 -24.93
C PRO A 276 -3.14 -20.70 -25.57
N ILE A 277 -2.71 -20.31 -26.76
CA ILE A 277 -3.33 -19.24 -27.54
C ILE A 277 -3.78 -19.75 -28.90
N THR A 278 -4.88 -19.19 -29.40
CA THR A 278 -5.42 -19.48 -30.73
C THR A 278 -5.74 -18.17 -31.43
N ALA A 279 -5.58 -18.10 -32.75
CA ALA A 279 -5.93 -16.89 -33.50
C ALA A 279 -6.54 -17.23 -34.87
N ASP A 280 -7.45 -16.37 -35.33
CA ASP A 280 -7.92 -16.30 -36.72
C ASP A 280 -7.26 -15.07 -37.34
N LEU A 281 -6.23 -15.31 -38.14
CA LEU A 281 -5.35 -14.30 -38.71
C LEU A 281 -5.54 -14.14 -40.22
N ASP A 282 -5.35 -12.93 -40.74
CA ASP A 282 -5.19 -12.72 -42.18
C ASP A 282 -3.80 -13.23 -42.62
N GLN A 283 -3.76 -14.47 -43.11
CA GLN A 283 -2.54 -15.13 -43.55
C GLN A 283 -1.87 -14.42 -44.73
N VAL A 284 -2.63 -13.67 -45.55
CA VAL A 284 -2.06 -12.91 -46.67
C VAL A 284 -1.39 -11.66 -46.13
N ALA A 285 -2.06 -10.88 -45.28
CA ALA A 285 -1.47 -9.70 -44.66
C ALA A 285 -0.21 -10.04 -43.84
N VAL A 286 -0.22 -11.13 -43.06
CA VAL A 286 0.97 -11.60 -42.32
C VAL A 286 2.12 -11.98 -43.26
N LEU A 287 1.81 -12.60 -44.41
CA LEU A 287 2.82 -12.99 -45.41
C LEU A 287 3.40 -11.78 -46.16
N GLU A 288 2.57 -10.81 -46.52
CA GLU A 288 3.00 -9.56 -47.16
C GLU A 288 3.93 -8.77 -46.22
N GLU A 289 3.55 -8.61 -44.95
CA GLU A 289 4.33 -7.91 -43.94
C GLU A 289 5.69 -8.60 -43.67
N VAL A 290 5.72 -9.93 -43.49
CA VAL A 290 6.98 -10.66 -43.25
C VAL A 290 7.92 -10.62 -44.46
N GLN A 291 7.38 -10.49 -45.67
CA GLN A 291 8.16 -10.34 -46.90
C GLN A 291 8.69 -8.91 -47.12
N THR A 292 8.31 -7.91 -46.33
CA THR A 292 8.88 -6.56 -46.45
C THR A 292 10.40 -6.55 -46.20
N PRO A 293 11.17 -5.62 -46.81
CA PRO A 293 12.60 -5.46 -46.53
C PRO A 293 12.96 -5.23 -45.05
N LYS A 294 11.98 -4.82 -44.24
CA LYS A 294 12.07 -4.59 -42.80
C LYS A 294 12.18 -5.89 -42.00
N TYR A 295 11.45 -6.94 -42.41
CA TYR A 295 11.30 -8.18 -41.64
C TYR A 295 11.85 -9.42 -42.35
N CYS A 296 11.92 -9.43 -43.69
CA CYS A 296 12.27 -10.63 -44.48
C CYS A 296 13.67 -11.23 -44.20
N LYS A 297 14.57 -10.47 -43.57
CA LYS A 297 15.92 -10.92 -43.20
C LYS A 297 15.97 -11.69 -41.88
N THR A 298 15.10 -11.34 -40.93
CA THR A 298 15.08 -11.94 -39.57
C THR A 298 13.91 -12.88 -39.39
N GLY A 299 12.79 -12.67 -40.09
CA GLY A 299 11.52 -13.34 -39.81
C GLY A 299 10.83 -12.88 -38.52
N ILE A 300 11.44 -11.97 -37.77
CA ILE A 300 10.95 -11.51 -36.47
C ILE A 300 10.15 -10.22 -36.64
N ILE A 301 8.87 -10.25 -36.26
CA ILE A 301 7.94 -9.12 -36.38
C ILE A 301 7.44 -8.71 -34.98
N PRO A 302 7.46 -7.42 -34.62
CA PRO A 302 6.75 -6.91 -33.44
C PRO A 302 5.25 -6.85 -33.71
N VAL A 303 4.50 -7.82 -33.18
CA VAL A 303 3.04 -7.82 -33.24
C VAL A 303 2.50 -6.99 -32.08
N LYS A 304 1.65 -6.00 -32.38
CA LYS A 304 0.95 -5.21 -31.37
C LYS A 304 -0.38 -5.89 -31.03
N LEU A 305 -0.66 -6.09 -29.74
CA LEU A 305 -1.93 -6.64 -29.26
C LEU A 305 -2.71 -5.54 -28.54
N LYS A 306 -4.01 -5.46 -28.82
CA LYS A 306 -4.95 -4.57 -28.11
C LYS A 306 -6.15 -5.37 -27.64
N GLY A 307 -6.49 -5.26 -26.35
CA GLY A 307 -7.69 -5.90 -25.79
C GLY A 307 -8.95 -5.51 -26.57
N ALA A 308 -9.75 -6.52 -26.92
CA ALA A 308 -10.96 -6.40 -27.74
C ALA A 308 -12.21 -6.97 -27.03
N ALA A 309 -12.05 -8.03 -26.22
CA ALA A 309 -13.08 -8.51 -25.32
C ALA A 309 -12.45 -9.22 -24.11
N VAL A 310 -13.13 -9.17 -22.96
CA VAL A 310 -12.86 -10.04 -21.80
C VAL A 310 -14.19 -10.58 -21.30
N VAL A 311 -14.33 -11.90 -21.25
CA VAL A 311 -15.60 -12.57 -20.92
C VAL A 311 -15.37 -13.70 -19.91
N ASN A 312 -16.02 -13.64 -18.76
CA ASN A 312 -16.08 -14.74 -17.79
C ASN A 312 -17.55 -15.15 -17.59
N ASP A 313 -17.83 -16.46 -17.53
CA ASP A 313 -19.21 -17.03 -17.45
C ASP A 313 -20.24 -16.39 -18.41
N GLY A 314 -19.80 -16.01 -19.61
CA GLY A 314 -20.65 -15.36 -20.63
C GLY A 314 -20.95 -13.88 -20.39
N GLN A 315 -20.33 -13.24 -19.39
CA GLN A 315 -20.50 -11.84 -19.03
C GLN A 315 -19.22 -11.04 -19.33
N THR A 316 -19.37 -9.83 -19.89
CA THR A 316 -18.23 -8.94 -20.19
C THR A 316 -17.65 -8.33 -18.91
N LEU A 317 -16.34 -8.48 -18.70
CA LEU A 317 -15.61 -7.88 -17.59
C LEU A 317 -14.95 -6.56 -18.04
N GLN A 318 -15.72 -5.47 -18.03
CA GLN A 318 -15.30 -4.19 -18.60
C GLN A 318 -14.00 -3.64 -17.98
N TYR A 319 -13.80 -3.80 -16.68
CA TYR A 319 -12.59 -3.32 -15.98
C TYR A 319 -11.30 -3.98 -16.49
N PHE A 320 -11.32 -5.28 -16.78
CA PHE A 320 -10.18 -5.96 -17.41
C PHE A 320 -10.05 -5.57 -18.89
N LEU A 321 -11.15 -5.42 -19.62
CA LEU A 321 -11.11 -4.98 -21.01
C LEU A 321 -10.50 -3.57 -21.15
N ASP A 322 -10.87 -2.63 -20.28
CA ASP A 322 -10.31 -1.28 -20.26
C ASP A 322 -8.80 -1.33 -19.95
N GLY A 323 -8.39 -2.13 -18.96
CA GLY A 323 -6.98 -2.37 -18.65
C GLY A 323 -6.18 -2.91 -19.84
N LEU A 324 -6.71 -3.91 -20.55
CA LEU A 324 -6.06 -4.57 -21.69
C LEU A 324 -6.16 -3.79 -23.01
N SER A 325 -7.05 -2.79 -23.11
CA SER A 325 -7.30 -2.04 -24.35
C SER A 325 -6.80 -0.60 -24.32
N ALA A 326 -6.47 -0.04 -23.15
CA ALA A 326 -5.95 1.32 -23.02
C ALA A 326 -4.57 1.51 -23.65
N ASN A 327 -3.74 0.46 -23.68
CA ASN A 327 -2.40 0.48 -24.27
C ASN A 327 -2.17 -0.79 -25.11
N ASN A 328 -1.33 -0.68 -26.14
CA ASN A 328 -0.95 -1.84 -26.94
C ASN A 328 0.25 -2.55 -26.31
N GLU A 329 0.11 -3.84 -26.00
CA GLU A 329 1.26 -4.71 -25.77
C GLU A 329 2.00 -4.93 -27.10
N THR A 330 3.32 -5.14 -27.08
CA THR A 330 4.10 -5.44 -28.31
C THR A 330 4.98 -6.66 -28.07
N VAL A 331 4.70 -7.74 -28.80
CA VAL A 331 5.37 -9.04 -28.66
C VAL A 331 6.19 -9.34 -29.92
N PRO A 332 7.51 -9.57 -29.80
CA PRO A 332 8.33 -10.00 -30.93
C PRO A 332 8.04 -11.48 -31.24
N MET A 333 7.54 -11.76 -32.45
CA MET A 333 7.22 -13.11 -32.92
C MET A 333 8.13 -13.51 -34.08
N ASP A 334 8.79 -14.67 -33.97
CA ASP A 334 9.56 -15.27 -35.07
C ASP A 334 8.64 -16.00 -36.06
N ILE A 335 7.94 -15.20 -36.86
CA ILE A 335 7.05 -15.65 -37.93
C ILE A 335 7.83 -16.46 -38.99
N GLY A 336 9.09 -16.11 -39.25
CA GLY A 336 9.96 -16.85 -40.18
C GLY A 336 10.18 -18.30 -39.77
N SER A 337 10.54 -18.54 -38.51
CA SER A 337 10.68 -19.90 -37.97
C SER A 337 9.36 -20.65 -37.89
N ILE A 338 8.25 -19.96 -37.56
CA ILE A 338 6.90 -20.54 -37.53
C ILE A 338 6.46 -21.01 -38.94
N ILE A 339 6.69 -20.20 -39.98
CA ILE A 339 6.41 -20.56 -41.37
C ILE A 339 7.27 -21.76 -41.79
N LYS A 340 8.56 -21.75 -41.44
CA LYS A 340 9.49 -22.84 -41.76
C LYS A 340 9.12 -24.17 -41.09
N SER A 341 8.73 -24.14 -39.82
CA SER A 341 8.33 -25.34 -39.07
C SER A 341 6.94 -25.85 -39.45
N SER A 342 6.00 -24.97 -39.80
CA SER A 342 4.62 -25.33 -40.15
C SER A 342 4.48 -25.77 -41.61
N LEU A 343 5.15 -25.08 -42.55
CA LEU A 343 4.91 -25.18 -43.99
C LEU A 343 6.14 -25.66 -44.79
N GLY A 344 7.29 -25.87 -44.14
CA GLY A 344 8.52 -26.33 -44.79
C GLY A 344 9.18 -25.31 -45.73
N THR A 345 8.72 -24.05 -45.74
CA THR A 345 9.19 -22.98 -46.64
C THR A 345 9.86 -21.85 -45.87
N THR A 346 10.71 -21.06 -46.52
CA THR A 346 11.40 -19.91 -45.90
C THR A 346 10.87 -18.61 -46.47
N VAL A 347 10.73 -17.58 -45.62
CA VAL A 347 10.44 -16.22 -46.07
C VAL A 347 11.55 -15.74 -47.00
N SER A 348 11.16 -15.17 -48.15
CA SER A 348 12.06 -14.56 -49.12
C SER A 348 11.95 -13.04 -49.08
N CYS A 349 13.08 -12.34 -49.09
CA CYS A 349 13.08 -10.90 -49.38
C CYS A 349 12.69 -10.63 -50.85
N PRO A 350 12.07 -9.47 -51.16
CA PRO A 350 11.79 -9.07 -52.53
C PRO A 350 13.12 -8.82 -53.23
N LYS A 351 13.22 -9.18 -54.51
CA LYS A 351 14.39 -8.80 -55.32
C LYS A 351 14.32 -7.29 -55.55
N SER A 352 15.40 -6.60 -55.19
CA SER A 352 15.61 -5.17 -55.40
C SER A 352 15.77 -4.83 -56.88
#